data_AF-A0A7V1JKL8-F1
#
_entry.id   AF-A0A7V1JKL8-F1
#
_cell.length_a   1.000
_cell.length_b   1.000
_cell.length_c   1.000
_cell.angle_alpha   90.00
_cell.angle_beta   90.00
_cell.angle_gamma   90.00
#
_symmetry.space_group_name_H-M   'P 1'
#
loop_
_entity.id
_entity.type
_entity.pdbx_description
1 polymer ?
#
loop_
_entity_poly.entity_id
_entity_poly.type
_entity_poly.pdbx_seq_one_letter_code
_entity_poly.pdbx_strand_id
1 'polypeptide(L)'
;MLWSGPTDHRLPPSHIINFARPIYLRDIMVANGDAHKPIWISEMNANAVPNDPSIQDWGRFGQVTLEQQARYSPLAYQRAIEEWPWVGVANFWFFKRADDRERDQSWYYFRMVEPDFTPMPVYDSMRNYITGLIPTLYPGTHQEDHWALAYEGSWETVADEAAVLGSYRRAEGPGVVATFVFEGSSLTLTPGPDSGEIEVTVDNGPPRQIVLDGRPVRLFSSWRKGSHRARIAVVTGWVSIDSLTIREPDWGWRAVMGLLILIVLGGLVRFAVLRR
;
A
#
# COMPACT_ATOMS: atom_id res chain seq x y z
N MET A 1 -6.85 8.97 13.45
CA MET A 1 -6.67 7.89 14.46
C MET A 1 -7.53 8.22 15.66
N LEU A 2 -8.81 7.88 15.57
CA LEU A 2 -9.77 8.14 16.64
C LEU A 2 -9.82 6.90 17.54
N TRP A 3 -9.75 7.10 18.86
CA TRP A 3 -9.96 6.08 19.92
C TRP A 3 -9.06 4.83 19.92
N SER A 4 -8.27 4.56 18.88
CA SER A 4 -7.27 3.49 18.83
C SER A 4 -6.01 3.91 18.07
N GLY A 5 -4.90 3.26 18.40
CA GLY A 5 -3.66 3.36 17.62
C GLY A 5 -3.75 2.62 16.27
N PRO A 6 -2.77 2.84 15.38
CA PRO A 6 -2.76 2.29 14.02
C PRO A 6 -2.50 0.78 13.98
N THR A 7 -1.96 0.19 15.04
CA THR A 7 -1.72 -1.26 15.16
C THR A 7 -2.97 -2.03 15.59
N ASP A 8 -4.11 -1.38 15.77
CA ASP A 8 -5.37 -2.06 16.08
C ASP A 8 -6.04 -2.57 14.79
N HIS A 9 -6.04 -3.89 14.61
CA HIS A 9 -6.69 -4.57 13.48
C HIS A 9 -8.12 -5.03 13.77
N ARG A 10 -8.65 -4.75 14.97
CA ARG A 10 -10.02 -5.16 15.30
C ARG A 10 -11.01 -4.37 14.44
N LEU A 11 -12.08 -5.04 14.04
CA LEU A 11 -13.23 -4.42 13.38
C LEU A 11 -14.40 -4.42 14.37
N PRO A 12 -14.46 -3.45 15.30
CA PRO A 12 -15.52 -3.40 16.29
C PRO A 12 -16.89 -3.12 15.62
N PRO A 13 -18.00 -3.38 16.32
CA PRO A 13 -19.32 -3.03 15.84
C PRO A 13 -19.44 -1.54 15.44
N SER A 14 -20.37 -1.22 14.56
CA SER A 14 -20.46 0.05 13.81
C SER A 14 -20.46 1.35 14.63
N HIS A 15 -20.76 1.31 15.93
CA HIS A 15 -20.81 2.48 16.81
C HIS A 15 -19.45 2.87 17.42
N ILE A 16 -18.40 2.05 17.25
CA ILE A 16 -17.04 2.36 17.70
C ILE A 16 -16.19 2.72 16.49
N ILE A 17 -15.62 3.93 16.49
CA ILE A 17 -14.70 4.37 15.45
C ILE A 17 -13.28 4.06 15.90
N ASN A 18 -12.52 3.38 15.05
CA ASN A 18 -11.11 3.10 15.26
C ASN A 18 -10.32 3.35 13.96
N PHE A 19 -9.00 3.15 13.99
CA PHE A 19 -8.17 3.35 12.79
C PHE A 19 -8.55 2.45 11.61
N ALA A 20 -9.00 1.22 11.88
CA ALA A 20 -9.37 0.22 10.88
C ALA A 20 -10.77 0.45 10.26
N ARG A 21 -11.53 1.45 10.72
CA ARG A 21 -12.90 1.75 10.25
C ARG A 21 -13.05 1.89 8.72
N PRO A 22 -12.08 2.43 7.97
CA PRO A 22 -12.13 2.49 6.51
C PRO A 22 -12.30 1.12 5.83
N ILE A 23 -11.82 0.03 6.44
CA ILE A 23 -11.98 -1.33 5.90
C ILE A 23 -13.46 -1.71 5.78
N TYR A 24 -14.28 -1.39 6.79
CA TYR A 24 -15.73 -1.64 6.72
C TYR A 24 -16.41 -0.83 5.61
N LEU A 25 -15.98 0.42 5.38
CA LEU A 25 -16.48 1.21 4.26
C LEU A 25 -16.09 0.58 2.93
N ARG A 26 -14.86 0.08 2.83
CA ARG A 26 -14.37 -0.64 1.65
C ARG A 26 -15.20 -1.89 1.37
N ASP A 27 -15.51 -2.69 2.39
CA ASP A 27 -16.34 -3.89 2.23
C ASP A 27 -17.75 -3.55 1.72
N ILE A 28 -18.36 -2.47 2.24
CA ILE A 28 -19.64 -1.97 1.72
C ILE A 28 -19.52 -1.54 0.26
N MET A 29 -18.48 -0.77 -0.09
CA MET A 29 -18.26 -0.34 -1.48
C MET A 29 -18.12 -1.56 -2.41
N VAL A 30 -17.34 -2.56 -2.03
CA VAL A 30 -17.18 -3.79 -2.82
C VAL A 30 -18.51 -4.51 -2.99
N ALA A 31 -19.28 -4.68 -1.92
CA ALA A 31 -20.59 -5.33 -1.97
C ALA A 31 -21.60 -4.60 -2.87
N ASN A 32 -21.40 -3.30 -3.12
CA ASN A 32 -22.26 -2.47 -3.97
C ASN A 32 -21.67 -2.19 -5.36
N GLY A 33 -20.58 -2.87 -5.76
CA GLY A 33 -19.96 -2.69 -7.09
C GLY A 33 -19.04 -1.47 -7.23
N ASP A 34 -18.78 -0.76 -6.13
CA ASP A 34 -17.92 0.43 -6.07
C ASP A 34 -16.44 0.10 -5.80
N ALA A 35 -16.02 -1.15 -6.02
CA ALA A 35 -14.64 -1.58 -5.82
C ALA A 35 -13.63 -0.78 -6.66
N HIS A 36 -14.06 -0.24 -7.80
CA HIS A 36 -13.24 0.58 -8.70
C HIS A 36 -13.00 2.01 -8.18
N LYS A 37 -13.72 2.45 -7.14
CA LYS A 37 -13.56 3.80 -6.56
C LYS A 37 -12.52 3.77 -5.43
N PRO A 38 -11.55 4.70 -5.42
CA PRO A 38 -10.63 4.84 -4.31
C PRO A 38 -11.32 5.46 -3.09
N ILE A 39 -10.74 5.26 -1.91
CA ILE A 39 -11.07 6.04 -0.71
C ILE A 39 -9.99 7.10 -0.51
N TRP A 40 -10.41 8.33 -0.25
CA TRP A 40 -9.52 9.41 0.17
C TRP A 40 -9.70 9.66 1.66
N ILE A 41 -8.60 9.68 2.39
CA ILE A 41 -8.58 10.04 3.81
C ILE A 41 -8.18 11.51 3.89
N SER A 42 -9.16 12.39 4.09
CA SER A 42 -8.93 13.84 4.13
C SER A 42 -8.28 14.33 5.42
N GLU A 43 -8.44 13.60 6.53
CA GLU A 43 -8.10 14.09 7.88
C GLU A 43 -7.46 12.99 8.74
N MET A 44 -6.19 12.67 8.46
CA MET A 44 -5.44 11.64 9.17
C MET A 44 -4.52 12.25 10.24
N ASN A 45 -4.89 12.13 11.53
CA ASN A 45 -3.97 12.31 12.66
C ASN A 45 -4.57 11.76 13.98
N ALA A 46 -3.79 11.68 15.06
CA ALA A 46 -4.22 11.43 16.43
C ALA A 46 -4.26 12.76 17.21
N ASN A 47 -5.15 12.89 18.18
CA ASN A 47 -5.36 14.13 18.91
C ASN A 47 -4.52 14.17 20.20
N ALA A 48 -3.57 15.09 20.29
CA ALA A 48 -2.73 15.27 21.47
C ALA A 48 -3.27 16.35 22.43
N VAL A 49 -4.60 16.42 22.61
CA VAL A 49 -5.22 17.40 23.52
C VAL A 49 -4.74 17.19 24.96
N PRO A 50 -4.32 18.25 25.68
CA PRO A 50 -3.98 18.18 27.09
C PRO A 50 -5.12 17.61 27.93
N ASN A 51 -4.78 17.06 29.08
CA ASN A 51 -5.76 16.66 30.08
C ASN A 51 -6.26 17.89 30.86
N ASP A 52 -7.02 18.73 30.16
CA ASP A 52 -7.60 19.96 30.68
C ASP A 52 -9.11 19.98 30.35
N PRO A 53 -9.99 19.83 31.34
CA PRO A 53 -11.43 19.79 31.14
C PRO A 53 -12.03 21.15 30.76
N SER A 54 -11.26 22.25 30.80
CA SER A 54 -11.72 23.56 30.29
C SER A 54 -11.72 23.65 28.77
N ILE A 55 -11.03 22.74 28.08
CA ILE A 55 -11.00 22.66 26.62
C ILE A 55 -12.37 22.20 26.10
N GLN A 56 -12.92 22.96 25.16
CA GLN A 56 -14.15 22.64 24.45
C GLN A 56 -13.99 21.32 23.69
N ASP A 57 -15.02 20.47 23.75
CA ASP A 57 -15.02 19.14 23.15
C ASP A 57 -13.84 18.26 23.60
N TRP A 58 -13.38 18.43 24.84
CA TRP A 58 -12.32 17.60 25.40
C TRP A 58 -12.65 16.09 25.28
N GLY A 59 -11.69 15.32 24.78
CA GLY A 59 -11.82 13.89 24.57
C GLY A 59 -12.66 13.48 23.34
N ARG A 60 -13.32 14.39 22.63
CA ARG A 60 -14.21 14.07 21.48
C ARG A 60 -13.57 13.21 20.38
N PHE A 61 -12.26 13.30 20.21
CA PHE A 61 -11.51 12.61 19.16
C PHE A 61 -10.60 11.47 19.69
N GLY A 62 -10.80 11.06 20.95
CA GLY A 62 -9.80 10.35 21.72
C GLY A 62 -8.68 11.28 22.18
N GLN A 63 -7.79 10.76 23.02
CA GLN A 63 -6.68 11.51 23.60
C GLN A 63 -5.42 10.64 23.62
N VAL A 64 -4.32 11.20 23.11
CA VAL A 64 -2.99 10.60 23.18
C VAL A 64 -1.98 11.62 23.72
N THR A 65 -0.80 11.18 24.14
CA THR A 65 0.32 12.10 24.41
C THR A 65 0.96 12.61 23.12
N LEU A 66 1.77 13.66 23.20
CA LEU A 66 2.55 14.17 22.07
C LEU A 66 3.49 13.10 21.50
N GLU A 67 4.12 12.30 22.36
CA GLU A 67 5.01 11.20 21.97
C GLU A 67 4.23 10.08 21.28
N GLN A 68 3.02 9.78 21.77
CA GLN A 68 2.14 8.81 21.13
C GLN A 68 1.67 9.31 19.75
N GLN A 69 1.27 10.58 19.62
CA GLN A 69 0.91 11.18 18.32
C GLN A 69 2.08 11.09 17.33
N ALA A 70 3.29 11.43 17.78
CA ALA A 70 4.50 11.35 16.99
C ALA A 70 4.79 9.91 16.52
N ARG A 71 4.70 8.93 17.42
CA ARG A 71 4.91 7.51 17.07
C ARG A 71 3.83 6.96 16.16
N TYR A 72 2.56 7.30 16.40
CA TYR A 72 1.43 6.70 15.70
C TYR A 72 1.28 7.22 14.27
N SER A 73 1.63 8.48 13.99
CA SER A 73 1.42 9.04 12.66
C SER A 73 2.19 8.29 11.57
N PRO A 74 3.52 8.07 11.66
CA PRO A 74 4.24 7.25 10.68
C PRO A 74 3.68 5.84 10.52
N LEU A 75 3.31 5.18 11.63
CA LEU A 75 2.75 3.82 11.59
C LEU A 75 1.40 3.77 10.87
N ALA A 76 0.58 4.81 10.99
CA ALA A 76 -0.69 4.92 10.27
C ALA A 76 -0.48 5.00 8.76
N TYR A 77 0.44 5.85 8.30
CA TYR A 77 0.78 5.96 6.88
C TYR A 77 1.40 4.66 6.36
N GLN A 78 2.33 4.08 7.11
CA GLN A 78 2.97 2.81 6.74
C GLN A 78 1.92 1.71 6.56
N ARG A 79 1.02 1.55 7.53
CA ARG A 79 -0.06 0.57 7.44
C ARG A 79 -0.98 0.81 6.26
N ALA A 80 -1.36 2.07 5.99
CA ALA A 80 -2.21 2.39 4.85
C ALA A 80 -1.55 2.02 3.51
N ILE A 81 -0.26 2.30 3.37
CA ILE A 81 0.53 1.97 2.17
C ILE A 81 0.70 0.45 2.01
N GLU A 82 0.89 -0.28 3.12
CA GLU A 82 1.10 -1.73 3.11
C GLU A 82 -0.18 -2.55 2.89
N GLU A 83 -1.29 -2.13 3.51
CA GLU A 83 -2.50 -2.94 3.62
C GLU A 83 -3.65 -2.45 2.75
N TRP A 84 -3.68 -1.17 2.37
CA TRP A 84 -4.87 -0.54 1.77
C TRP A 84 -4.60 0.01 0.37
N PRO A 85 -4.38 -0.85 -0.64
CA PRO A 85 -4.11 -0.43 -2.02
C PRO A 85 -5.27 0.33 -2.69
N TRP A 86 -6.43 0.37 -2.05
CA TRP A 86 -7.62 1.11 -2.48
C TRP A 86 -7.69 2.53 -1.89
N VAL A 87 -6.74 2.93 -1.03
CA VAL A 87 -6.58 4.31 -0.58
C VAL A 87 -5.77 5.08 -1.62
N GLY A 88 -6.36 6.11 -2.22
CA GLY A 88 -5.67 6.94 -3.20
C GLY A 88 -4.84 8.05 -2.56
N VAL A 89 -5.40 8.74 -1.56
CA VAL A 89 -4.74 9.86 -0.87
C VAL A 89 -5.01 9.76 0.62
N ALA A 90 -4.00 10.02 1.44
CA ALA A 90 -4.13 10.25 2.87
C ALA A 90 -3.48 11.58 3.23
N ASN A 91 -4.27 12.53 3.73
CA ASN A 91 -3.80 13.86 4.11
C ASN A 91 -3.63 13.94 5.62
N PHE A 92 -2.52 14.55 6.06
CA PHE A 92 -2.32 14.83 7.48
C PHE A 92 -3.27 15.94 7.89
N TRP A 93 -3.93 15.83 9.04
CA TRP A 93 -4.91 16.83 9.46
C TRP A 93 -4.21 18.11 9.96
N PHE A 94 -3.90 18.95 8.98
CA PHE A 94 -3.30 20.29 8.95
C PHE A 94 -1.89 20.48 9.53
N PHE A 95 -1.17 21.43 8.93
CA PHE A 95 0.21 21.77 9.29
C PHE A 95 0.28 22.66 10.54
N LYS A 96 -0.39 23.83 10.52
CA LYS A 96 -0.47 24.79 11.63
C LYS A 96 -1.80 25.53 11.64
N ARG A 97 -2.09 26.25 12.73
CA ARG A 97 -3.15 27.27 12.80
C ARG A 97 -2.64 28.66 12.43
N ALA A 98 -3.55 29.59 12.17
CA ALA A 98 -3.18 30.98 11.88
C ALA A 98 -2.55 31.65 13.11
N ASP A 99 -3.20 31.49 14.26
CA ASP A 99 -2.82 32.01 15.57
C ASP A 99 -3.27 31.02 16.69
N ASP A 100 -3.26 31.47 17.94
CA ASP A 100 -3.54 30.68 19.14
C ASP A 100 -4.99 30.79 19.65
N ARG A 101 -5.87 31.49 18.92
CA ARG A 101 -7.26 31.75 19.37
C ARG A 101 -8.10 30.51 19.59
N GLU A 102 -7.68 29.39 19.01
CA GLU A 102 -8.42 28.11 19.03
C GLU A 102 -7.81 27.11 20.02
N ARG A 103 -6.86 27.54 20.86
CA ARG A 103 -6.23 26.67 21.88
C ARG A 103 -7.21 26.07 22.87
N ASP A 104 -8.35 26.72 23.07
CA ASP A 104 -9.44 26.23 23.91
C ASP A 104 -10.32 25.16 23.23
N GLN A 105 -10.01 24.75 21.99
CA GLN A 105 -10.78 23.75 21.23
C GLN A 105 -9.95 22.48 21.01
N SER A 106 -10.55 21.30 21.24
CA SER A 106 -9.82 20.03 21.20
C SER A 106 -9.16 19.71 19.84
N TRP A 107 -9.73 20.17 18.73
CA TRP A 107 -9.16 19.93 17.39
C TRP A 107 -7.89 20.75 17.10
N TYR A 108 -7.57 21.80 17.87
CA TYR A 108 -6.30 22.56 17.75
C TYR A 108 -5.06 21.66 17.89
N TYR A 109 -5.22 20.53 18.58
CA TYR A 109 -4.13 19.61 18.94
C TYR A 109 -3.83 18.52 17.88
N PHE A 110 -4.33 18.69 16.66
CA PHE A 110 -3.89 17.91 15.49
C PHE A 110 -2.73 18.56 14.71
N ARG A 111 -2.29 19.77 15.09
CA ARG A 111 -1.23 20.50 14.38
C ARG A 111 0.12 19.77 14.38
N MET A 112 0.89 19.93 13.31
CA MET A 112 2.31 19.52 13.27
C MET A 112 3.21 20.57 13.91
N VAL A 113 2.80 21.84 13.88
CA VAL A 113 3.63 22.99 14.25
C VAL A 113 2.74 24.04 14.92
N GLU A 114 3.28 24.75 15.91
CA GLU A 114 2.64 25.93 16.52
C GLU A 114 2.48 27.08 15.51
N PRO A 115 1.61 28.07 15.79
CA PRO A 115 1.44 29.24 14.92
C PRO A 115 2.73 30.00 14.60
N ASP A 116 3.69 30.00 15.53
CA ASP A 116 5.01 30.64 15.44
C ASP A 116 6.09 29.79 14.77
N PHE A 117 5.70 28.67 14.16
CA PHE A 117 6.56 27.69 13.51
C PHE A 117 7.40 26.80 14.44
N THR A 118 7.15 26.80 15.76
CA THR A 118 7.76 25.82 16.68
C THR A 118 7.27 24.40 16.36
N PRO A 119 8.15 23.45 15.98
CA PRO A 119 7.73 22.09 15.64
C PRO A 119 7.20 21.31 16.85
N MET A 120 6.12 20.55 16.65
CA MET A 120 5.67 19.53 17.59
C MET A 120 6.43 18.21 17.31
N PRO A 121 6.54 17.27 18.28
CA PRO A 121 7.24 16.00 18.06
C PRO A 121 6.78 15.20 16.83
N VAL A 122 5.50 15.32 16.46
CA VAL A 122 4.95 14.66 15.26
C VAL A 122 5.54 15.20 13.96
N TYR A 123 5.96 16.47 13.90
CA TYR A 123 6.62 17.04 12.74
C TYR A 123 7.93 16.34 12.45
N ASP A 124 8.81 16.24 13.45
CA ASP A 124 10.12 15.60 13.27
C ASP A 124 9.98 14.10 12.99
N SER A 125 9.01 13.43 13.63
CA SER A 125 8.76 12.02 13.37
C SER A 125 8.27 11.76 11.94
N MET A 126 7.32 12.57 11.44
CA MET A 126 6.86 12.46 10.05
C MET A 126 7.96 12.84 9.06
N ARG A 127 8.75 13.88 9.33
CA ARG A 127 9.90 14.24 8.49
C ARG A 127 10.87 13.06 8.36
N ASN A 128 11.28 12.48 9.48
CA ASN A 128 12.22 11.35 9.49
C ASN A 128 11.65 10.14 8.74
N TYR A 129 10.37 9.84 8.94
CA TYR A 129 9.66 8.80 8.21
C TYR A 129 9.70 9.06 6.70
N ILE A 130 9.24 10.23 6.26
CA ILE A 130 9.14 10.58 4.83
C ILE A 130 10.52 10.57 4.16
N THR A 131 11.54 11.17 4.78
CA THR A 131 12.89 11.23 4.19
C THR A 131 13.63 9.89 4.25
N GLY A 132 13.18 8.97 5.10
CA GLY A 132 13.74 7.62 5.24
C GLY A 132 13.00 6.55 4.45
N LEU A 133 11.92 6.90 3.75
CA LEU A 133 11.13 5.93 2.98
C LEU A 133 11.93 5.38 1.80
N ILE A 134 11.85 4.06 1.63
CA ILE A 134 12.24 3.41 0.39
C ILE A 134 10.95 3.25 -0.43
N PRO A 135 10.81 3.95 -1.58
CA PRO A 135 9.65 3.78 -2.44
C PRO A 135 9.43 2.31 -2.78
N THR A 136 8.29 1.75 -2.37
CA THR A 136 8.01 0.31 -2.44
C THR A 136 6.58 0.07 -2.90
N LEU A 137 6.40 -0.82 -3.87
CA LEU A 137 5.10 -1.31 -4.29
C LEU A 137 4.64 -2.45 -3.38
N TYR A 138 3.61 -2.23 -2.58
CA TYR A 138 2.99 -3.24 -1.72
C TYR A 138 1.87 -4.00 -2.45
N PRO A 139 1.25 -5.04 -1.86
CA PRO A 139 0.18 -5.78 -2.52
C PRO A 139 -0.96 -4.88 -3.01
N GLY A 140 -1.31 -5.00 -4.29
CA GLY A 140 -2.21 -4.08 -4.98
C GLY A 140 -1.89 -3.99 -6.48
N THR A 141 -2.66 -3.18 -7.21
CA THR A 141 -2.40 -2.83 -8.60
C THR A 141 -1.97 -1.38 -8.66
N HIS A 142 -0.78 -1.15 -9.21
CA HIS A 142 -0.13 0.16 -9.29
C HIS A 142 0.02 0.58 -10.75
N GLN A 143 -0.31 1.83 -11.04
CA GLN A 143 -0.23 2.39 -12.38
C GLN A 143 1.21 2.76 -12.76
N GLU A 144 1.40 3.08 -14.04
CA GLU A 144 2.66 3.48 -14.66
C GLU A 144 3.23 4.79 -14.13
N ASP A 145 2.42 5.62 -13.48
CA ASP A 145 2.83 6.89 -12.87
C ASP A 145 3.09 6.78 -11.36
N HIS A 146 3.02 5.57 -10.80
CA HIS A 146 3.23 5.36 -9.37
C HIS A 146 4.64 5.84 -8.95
N TRP A 147 4.71 6.66 -7.91
CA TRP A 147 5.93 7.34 -7.43
C TRP A 147 7.11 6.42 -7.07
N ALA A 148 6.85 5.14 -6.85
CA ALA A 148 7.88 4.13 -6.59
C ALA A 148 8.57 3.57 -7.86
N LEU A 149 8.12 3.95 -9.05
CA LEU A 149 8.72 3.57 -10.32
C LEU A 149 9.79 4.59 -10.71
N ALA A 150 11.01 4.09 -10.93
CA ALA A 150 12.11 4.87 -11.49
C ALA A 150 12.32 4.49 -12.94
N TYR A 151 12.15 5.46 -13.83
CA TYR A 151 12.31 5.31 -15.27
C TYR A 151 13.64 5.93 -15.71
N GLU A 152 14.47 5.15 -16.40
CA GLU A 152 15.74 5.57 -16.98
C GLU A 152 15.69 5.44 -18.51
N GLY A 153 16.18 6.46 -19.22
CA GLY A 153 16.04 6.58 -20.67
C GLY A 153 14.72 7.27 -21.07
N SER A 154 14.40 7.21 -22.37
CA SER A 154 13.22 7.91 -22.92
C SER A 154 11.95 7.08 -22.82
N TRP A 155 10.99 7.59 -22.06
CA TRP A 155 9.63 7.06 -21.93
C TRP A 155 8.61 8.16 -22.23
N GLU A 156 7.61 7.83 -23.02
CA GLU A 156 6.45 8.68 -23.26
C GLU A 156 5.22 8.16 -22.50
N THR A 157 4.30 9.06 -22.15
CA THR A 157 2.96 8.69 -21.67
C THR A 157 2.02 8.67 -22.87
N VAL A 158 1.38 7.53 -23.09
CA VAL A 158 0.40 7.35 -24.17
C VAL A 158 -0.98 7.24 -23.53
N ALA A 159 -1.91 8.09 -23.96
CA ALA A 159 -3.31 7.99 -23.55
C ALA A 159 -4.01 6.90 -24.38
N ASP A 160 -4.73 5.99 -23.72
CA ASP A 160 -5.45 4.89 -24.33
C ASP A 160 -6.61 4.47 -23.42
N GLU A 161 -7.84 4.45 -23.96
CA GLU A 161 -9.04 4.04 -23.20
C GLU A 161 -9.02 2.57 -22.77
N ALA A 162 -8.22 1.73 -23.44
CA ALA A 162 -8.06 0.33 -23.06
C ALA A 162 -7.14 0.14 -21.84
N ALA A 163 -6.38 1.19 -21.45
CA ALA A 163 -5.50 1.14 -20.31
C ALA A 163 -6.27 1.29 -18.98
N VAL A 164 -5.76 0.67 -17.89
CA VAL A 164 -6.49 0.52 -16.62
C VAL A 164 -7.01 1.85 -16.05
N LEU A 165 -6.27 2.95 -16.19
CA LEU A 165 -6.74 4.31 -15.87
C LEU A 165 -6.54 5.32 -17.03
N GLY A 166 -6.57 4.84 -18.27
CA GLY A 166 -6.59 5.70 -19.46
C GLY A 166 -5.22 6.11 -20.01
N SER A 167 -4.11 5.61 -19.44
CA SER A 167 -2.77 5.79 -19.99
C SER A 167 -1.82 4.65 -19.65
N TYR A 168 -0.72 4.57 -20.40
CA TYR A 168 0.43 3.71 -20.12
C TYR A 168 1.75 4.41 -20.47
N ARG A 169 2.86 3.91 -19.90
CA ARG A 169 4.22 4.38 -20.23
C ARG A 169 4.80 3.51 -21.32
N ARG A 170 5.24 4.11 -22.44
CA ARG A 170 5.90 3.40 -23.55
C ARG A 170 7.35 3.81 -23.67
N ALA A 171 8.23 2.85 -23.88
CA ALA A 171 9.64 3.09 -24.15
C ALA A 171 9.84 3.53 -25.61
N GLU A 172 10.72 4.52 -25.83
CA GLU A 172 11.03 5.05 -27.16
C GLU A 172 12.20 4.32 -27.85
N GLY A 173 12.68 3.20 -27.29
CA GLY A 173 13.74 2.40 -27.89
C GLY A 173 14.33 1.33 -26.96
N PRO A 174 15.24 0.49 -27.48
CA PRO A 174 15.94 -0.52 -26.70
C PRO A 174 16.92 0.10 -25.70
N GLY A 175 17.24 -0.63 -24.63
CA GLY A 175 18.14 -0.19 -23.57
C GLY A 175 17.50 0.74 -22.53
N VAL A 176 16.25 1.14 -22.74
CA VAL A 176 15.43 1.90 -21.79
C VAL A 176 15.02 1.00 -20.61
N VAL A 177 14.99 1.55 -19.39
CA VAL A 177 14.87 0.76 -18.15
C VAL A 177 13.80 1.31 -17.21
N ALA A 178 13.09 0.41 -16.54
CA ALA A 178 12.29 0.72 -15.35
C ALA A 178 12.82 -0.09 -14.16
N THR A 179 13.00 0.56 -13.01
CA THR A 179 13.40 -0.08 -11.75
C THR A 179 12.45 0.28 -10.62
N PHE A 180 12.23 -0.67 -9.72
CA PHE A 180 11.39 -0.45 -8.54
C PHE A 180 11.66 -1.50 -7.47
N VAL A 181 11.31 -1.17 -6.23
CA VAL A 181 11.23 -2.13 -5.13
C VAL A 181 9.77 -2.53 -4.94
N PHE A 182 9.53 -3.80 -4.65
CA PHE A 182 8.20 -4.29 -4.31
C PHE A 182 8.26 -5.25 -3.13
N GLU A 183 7.17 -5.33 -2.37
CA GLU A 183 7.01 -6.28 -1.28
C GLU A 183 5.78 -7.17 -1.53
N GLY A 184 6.02 -8.46 -1.72
CA GLY A 184 4.96 -9.41 -2.05
C GLY A 184 5.50 -10.79 -2.37
N SER A 185 4.64 -11.63 -2.92
CA SER A 185 4.96 -13.00 -3.34
C SER A 185 4.89 -13.20 -4.85
N SER A 186 4.28 -12.27 -5.58
CA SER A 186 4.24 -12.31 -7.04
C SER A 186 4.20 -10.91 -7.62
N LEU A 187 4.80 -10.75 -8.81
CA LEU A 187 4.75 -9.53 -9.62
C LEU A 187 4.19 -9.90 -11.00
N THR A 188 3.15 -9.21 -11.43
CA THR A 188 2.58 -9.32 -12.78
C THR A 188 2.63 -7.95 -13.45
N LEU A 189 3.11 -7.91 -14.68
CA LEU A 189 3.06 -6.74 -15.55
C LEU A 189 1.87 -6.88 -16.48
N THR A 190 1.02 -5.85 -16.52
CA THR A 190 0.07 -5.62 -17.60
C THR A 190 0.72 -4.60 -18.55
N PRO A 191 1.08 -5.00 -19.78
CA PRO A 191 1.56 -4.06 -20.78
C PRO A 191 0.39 -3.37 -21.49
N GLY A 192 0.69 -2.30 -22.22
CA GLY A 192 -0.20 -1.75 -23.25
C GLY A 192 -0.25 -2.66 -24.49
N PRO A 193 -0.98 -2.26 -25.56
CA PRO A 193 -1.35 -3.14 -26.68
C PRO A 193 -0.18 -3.55 -27.59
N ASP A 194 0.93 -2.82 -27.54
CA ASP A 194 2.10 -3.02 -28.38
C ASP A 194 2.88 -4.31 -28.03
N SER A 195 3.67 -4.80 -28.98
CA SER A 195 4.56 -5.96 -28.79
C SER A 195 6.03 -5.58 -28.71
N GLY A 196 6.76 -6.29 -27.84
CA GLY A 196 8.20 -6.14 -27.69
C GLY A 196 8.80 -7.24 -26.83
N GLU A 197 10.10 -7.14 -26.57
CA GLU A 197 10.82 -8.07 -25.71
C GLU A 197 11.49 -7.29 -24.59
N ILE A 198 11.37 -7.80 -23.37
CA ILE A 198 12.01 -7.26 -22.18
C ILE A 198 12.94 -8.29 -21.56
N GLU A 199 14.02 -7.78 -20.99
CA GLU A 199 14.83 -8.51 -20.02
C GLU A 199 14.41 -8.12 -18.61
N VAL A 200 14.04 -9.10 -17.79
CA VAL A 200 13.63 -8.89 -16.41
C VAL A 200 14.60 -9.56 -15.45
N THR A 201 15.11 -8.77 -14.52
CA THR A 201 15.94 -9.23 -13.41
C THR A 201 15.23 -8.89 -12.09
N VAL A 202 15.14 -9.86 -11.19
CA VAL A 202 14.63 -9.66 -9.83
C VAL A 202 15.70 -10.08 -8.84
N ASP A 203 16.03 -9.17 -7.94
CA ASP A 203 17.16 -9.26 -7.01
C ASP A 203 18.46 -9.56 -7.76
N ASN A 204 19.18 -10.60 -7.33
CA ASN A 204 20.40 -11.11 -7.97
C ASN A 204 20.11 -12.38 -8.79
N GLY A 205 18.86 -12.62 -9.18
CA GLY A 205 18.48 -13.74 -10.03
C GLY A 205 19.00 -13.59 -11.47
N PRO A 206 19.05 -14.69 -12.25
CA PRO A 206 19.44 -14.59 -13.65
C PRO A 206 18.42 -13.76 -14.46
N PRO A 207 18.89 -12.97 -15.43
CA PRO A 207 18.00 -12.24 -16.33
C PRO A 207 17.12 -13.22 -17.12
N ARG A 208 15.87 -12.82 -17.36
CA ARG A 208 14.90 -13.58 -18.17
C ARG A 208 14.36 -12.71 -19.28
N GLN A 209 14.44 -13.22 -20.51
CA GLN A 209 13.78 -12.63 -21.67
C GLN A 209 12.30 -12.99 -21.68
N ILE A 210 11.43 -12.00 -21.86
CA ILE A 210 9.98 -12.15 -21.88
C ILE A 210 9.42 -11.34 -23.05
N VAL A 211 8.60 -11.99 -23.87
CA VAL A 211 7.85 -11.33 -24.94
C VAL A 211 6.57 -10.73 -24.36
N LEU A 212 6.29 -9.50 -24.74
CA LEU A 212 5.05 -8.78 -24.46
C LEU A 212 4.19 -8.76 -25.73
N ASP A 213 2.91 -9.06 -25.57
CA ASP A 213 1.92 -9.16 -26.66
C ASP A 213 0.57 -8.52 -26.28
N GLY A 214 0.61 -7.51 -25.39
CA GLY A 214 -0.58 -6.87 -24.83
C GLY A 214 -1.27 -7.66 -23.70
N ARG A 215 -0.80 -8.86 -23.36
CA ARG A 215 -1.40 -9.67 -22.28
C ARG A 215 -0.63 -9.56 -20.97
N PRO A 216 -1.30 -9.65 -19.81
CA PRO A 216 -0.62 -9.68 -18.52
C PRO A 216 0.35 -10.86 -18.42
N VAL A 217 1.58 -10.58 -17.99
CA VAL A 217 2.65 -11.57 -17.84
C VAL A 217 3.21 -11.57 -16.42
N ARG A 218 3.38 -12.77 -15.85
CA ARG A 218 3.97 -12.92 -14.52
C ARG A 218 5.48 -12.78 -14.60
N LEU A 219 5.98 -11.70 -14.02
CA LEU A 219 7.40 -11.42 -13.94
C LEU A 219 8.06 -12.19 -12.78
N PHE A 220 7.39 -12.36 -11.65
CA PHE A 220 7.98 -13.00 -10.47
C PHE A 220 6.97 -13.83 -9.68
N SER A 221 7.46 -14.88 -9.01
CA SER A 221 6.70 -15.61 -7.98
C SER A 221 7.61 -16.25 -6.94
N SER A 222 7.15 -16.26 -5.70
CA SER A 222 7.74 -16.88 -4.53
C SER A 222 6.64 -17.53 -3.67
N TRP A 223 7.01 -18.50 -2.84
CA TRP A 223 6.11 -19.12 -1.86
C TRP A 223 5.87 -18.28 -0.61
N ARG A 224 6.65 -17.21 -0.41
CA ARG A 224 6.70 -16.38 0.78
C ARG A 224 6.69 -14.93 0.33
N LYS A 225 6.12 -14.08 1.17
CA LYS A 225 6.24 -12.63 1.03
C LYS A 225 7.70 -12.24 1.26
N GLY A 226 8.22 -11.36 0.44
CA GLY A 226 9.56 -10.79 0.57
C GLY A 226 9.65 -9.42 -0.08
N SER A 227 10.66 -8.66 0.31
CA SER A 227 11.07 -7.44 -0.38
C SER A 227 12.01 -7.81 -1.51
N HIS A 228 11.77 -7.23 -2.69
CA HIS A 228 12.45 -7.56 -3.92
C HIS A 228 12.73 -6.30 -4.74
N ARG A 229 13.85 -6.29 -5.47
CA ARG A 229 14.16 -5.24 -6.45
C ARG A 229 13.97 -5.79 -7.86
N ALA A 230 13.09 -5.16 -8.64
CA ALA A 230 12.91 -5.50 -10.04
C ALA A 230 13.61 -4.49 -10.94
N ARG A 231 14.16 -4.99 -12.05
CA ARG A 231 14.65 -4.22 -13.18
C ARG A 231 14.06 -4.80 -14.46
N ILE A 232 13.43 -3.95 -15.26
CA ILE A 232 12.88 -4.27 -16.58
C ILE A 232 13.66 -3.45 -17.59
N ALA A 233 14.33 -4.09 -18.55
CA ALA A 233 14.99 -3.43 -19.66
C ALA A 233 14.38 -3.82 -21.00
N VAL A 234 14.20 -2.85 -21.88
CA VAL A 234 13.72 -3.07 -23.24
C VAL A 234 14.83 -3.66 -24.08
N VAL A 235 14.57 -4.79 -24.72
CA VAL A 235 15.50 -5.45 -25.64
C VAL A 235 15.18 -5.07 -27.08
N THR A 236 13.91 -5.17 -27.48
CA THR A 236 13.46 -4.80 -28.83
C THR A 236 11.95 -4.53 -28.85
N GLY A 237 11.46 -3.91 -29.93
CA GLY A 237 10.06 -3.61 -30.13
C GLY A 237 9.54 -2.45 -29.28
N TRP A 238 8.21 -2.37 -29.18
CA TRP A 238 7.49 -1.33 -28.45
C TRP A 238 7.02 -1.90 -27.12
N VAL A 239 7.77 -1.60 -26.06
CA VAL A 239 7.47 -2.08 -24.71
C VAL A 239 6.73 -1.00 -23.94
N SER A 240 5.70 -1.41 -23.22
CA SER A 240 4.92 -0.53 -22.37
C SER A 240 4.63 -1.14 -20.99
N ILE A 241 4.39 -0.25 -20.03
CA ILE A 241 3.90 -0.56 -18.69
C ILE A 241 2.60 0.21 -18.53
N ASP A 242 1.48 -0.51 -18.45
CA ASP A 242 0.20 0.04 -17.98
C ASP A 242 0.17 -0.07 -16.46
N SER A 243 0.31 -1.30 -15.94
CA SER A 243 0.22 -1.51 -14.50
C SER A 243 1.00 -2.71 -14.00
N LEU A 244 1.35 -2.64 -12.71
CA LEU A 244 2.05 -3.68 -11.97
C LEU A 244 1.16 -4.18 -10.85
N THR A 245 0.87 -5.48 -10.85
CA THR A 245 0.09 -6.11 -9.80
C THR A 245 0.97 -6.96 -8.90
N ILE A 246 0.97 -6.64 -7.61
CA ILE A 246 1.67 -7.35 -6.54
C ILE A 246 0.64 -8.09 -5.69
N ARG A 247 0.94 -9.33 -5.29
CA ARG A 247 0.04 -10.13 -4.44
C ARG A 247 0.74 -10.71 -3.22
N GLU A 248 0.00 -10.81 -2.13
CA GLU A 248 0.31 -11.66 -0.98
C GLU A 248 0.36 -13.14 -1.38
N PRO A 249 1.08 -14.01 -0.64
CA PRO A 249 1.06 -15.44 -0.91
C PRO A 249 -0.33 -16.01 -0.68
N ASP A 250 -0.78 -16.86 -1.60
CA ASP A 250 -2.06 -17.55 -1.46
C ASP A 250 -1.90 -18.81 -0.58
N TRP A 251 -2.07 -18.63 0.73
CA TRP A 251 -2.02 -19.72 1.71
C TRP A 251 -3.34 -20.50 1.79
N GLY A 252 -4.46 -19.93 1.33
CA GLY A 252 -5.81 -20.46 1.55
C GLY A 252 -6.00 -21.85 0.92
N TRP A 253 -5.67 -21.99 -0.36
CA TRP A 253 -5.79 -23.29 -1.04
C TRP A 253 -4.71 -24.30 -0.59
N ARG A 254 -3.53 -23.81 -0.17
CA ARG A 254 -2.42 -24.67 0.25
C ARG A 254 -2.63 -25.27 1.63
N ALA A 255 -3.25 -24.54 2.56
CA ALA A 255 -3.66 -25.06 3.85
C ALA A 255 -4.72 -26.17 3.68
N VAL A 256 -5.68 -25.99 2.76
CA VAL A 256 -6.68 -27.01 2.42
C VAL A 256 -6.01 -28.24 1.81
N MET A 257 -5.07 -28.07 0.87
CA MET A 257 -4.31 -29.19 0.29
C MET A 257 -3.42 -29.91 1.31
N GLY A 258 -2.77 -29.17 2.21
CA GLY A 258 -1.98 -29.74 3.31
C GLY A 258 -2.84 -30.57 4.26
N LEU A 259 -4.05 -30.09 4.59
CA LEU A 259 -5.02 -30.83 5.38
C LEU A 259 -5.49 -32.11 4.65
N LEU A 260 -5.78 -32.03 3.35
CA LEU A 260 -6.16 -33.19 2.53
C LEU A 260 -5.05 -34.24 2.46
N ILE A 261 -3.79 -33.82 2.30
CA ILE A 261 -2.63 -34.73 2.31
C ILE A 261 -2.47 -35.41 3.67
N LEU A 262 -2.64 -34.67 4.78
CA LEU A 262 -2.60 -35.24 6.13
C LEU A 262 -3.76 -36.23 6.38
N ILE A 263 -4.96 -35.95 5.84
CA ILE A 263 -6.11 -36.86 5.92
C ILE A 263 -5.84 -38.14 5.12
N VAL A 264 -5.28 -38.04 3.91
CA VAL A 264 -4.93 -39.20 3.08
C VAL A 264 -3.83 -40.04 3.74
N LEU A 265 -2.78 -39.40 4.26
CA LEU A 265 -1.71 -40.09 4.99
C LEU A 265 -2.23 -40.74 6.28
N GLY A 266 -3.08 -40.05 7.05
CA GLY A 266 -3.73 -40.61 8.24
C GLY A 266 -4.66 -41.77 7.93
N GLY A 267 -5.37 -41.72 6.80
CA GLY A 267 -6.20 -42.81 6.28
C GLY A 267 -5.40 -44.03 5.87
N LEU A 268 -4.26 -43.83 5.19
CA LEU A 268 -3.34 -44.91 4.80
C LEU A 268 -2.69 -45.58 6.01
N VAL A 269 -2.30 -44.81 7.04
CA VAL A 269 -1.78 -45.34 8.31
C VAL A 269 -2.85 -46.17 9.04
N ARG A 270 -4.10 -45.68 9.13
CA ARG A 270 -5.21 -46.45 9.72
C ARG A 270 -5.50 -47.74 8.96
N PHE A 271 -5.46 -47.69 7.63
CA PHE A 271 -5.68 -48.86 6.77
C PHE A 271 -4.56 -49.91 6.91
N ALA A 272 -3.31 -49.48 7.10
CA ALA A 272 -2.19 -50.37 7.35
C ALA A 272 -2.24 -51.03 8.75
N VAL A 273 -2.76 -50.32 9.77
CA VAL A 273 -2.92 -50.86 11.13
C VAL A 273 -4.07 -51.87 11.22
N LEU A 274 -5.16 -51.68 10.47
CA LEU A 274 -6.31 -52.60 10.45
C LEU A 274 -6.09 -53.89 9.65
N ARG A 275 -4.96 -54.01 8.94
CA ARG A 275 -4.57 -55.20 8.14
C ARG A 275 -3.50 -56.08 8.78
N ARG A 276 -3.13 -55.83 10.03
CA ARG A 276 -2.28 -56.70 10.86
C ARG A 276 -3.12 -57.40 11.92
#